data_AF-A0A2U1L8Q3-F1
#
_entry.id   AF-A0A2U1L8Q3-F1
#
_cell.length_a   1.000
_cell.length_b   1.000
_cell.length_c   1.000
_cell.angle_alpha   90.00
_cell.angle_beta   90.00
_cell.angle_gamma   90.00
#
_symmetry.space_group_name_H-M   'P 1'
#
loop_
_entity.id
_entity.type
_entity.pdbx_description
1 polymer ?
#
loop_
_entity_poly.entity_id
_entity_poly.type
_entity_poly.pdbx_seq_one_letter_code
_entity_poly.pdbx_strand_id
1 'polypeptide(L)'
;MKYYPSDFTEQDKLELQHYELDNDPKLKNATSLSKLHKGLLETKKSETYLLIDRLNCLIVTLLVSTATFERAFSKMKLVKTRLCSTMSDEFLKSSTILSVEREIARILCTSNIIDDFTPKHKDVSKC
;
A
#
# COMPACT_ATOMS: atom_id res chain seq x y z
N MET A 1 7.60 -21.15 14.31
CA MET A 1 7.26 -22.08 13.22
C MET A 1 7.38 -23.48 13.79
N LYS A 2 6.27 -24.14 14.12
CA LYS A 2 6.30 -25.53 14.61
C LYS A 2 6.56 -26.41 13.38
N TYR A 3 7.71 -27.05 13.30
CA TYR A 3 7.96 -28.09 12.31
C TYR A 3 7.02 -29.27 12.64
N TYR A 4 6.19 -29.69 11.68
CA TYR A 4 5.29 -30.83 11.86
C TYR A 4 5.92 -32.03 11.15
N PRO A 5 6.52 -32.98 11.90
CA PRO A 5 7.20 -34.13 11.30
C PRO A 5 6.23 -35.02 10.52
N SER A 6 4.94 -34.94 10.81
CA SER A 6 3.89 -35.73 10.17
C SER A 6 3.45 -35.20 8.80
N ASP A 7 3.88 -34.00 8.40
CA ASP A 7 3.52 -33.43 7.08
C ASP A 7 4.34 -34.04 5.94
N PHE A 8 5.40 -34.79 6.26
CA PHE A 8 6.31 -35.40 5.30
C PHE A 8 6.19 -36.92 5.33
N THR A 9 6.09 -37.51 4.14
CA THR A 9 6.10 -38.96 3.97
C THR A 9 7.51 -39.53 4.18
N GLU A 10 7.63 -40.83 4.39
CA GLU A 10 8.95 -41.49 4.43
C GLU A 10 9.71 -41.36 3.10
N GLN A 11 8.97 -41.29 1.99
CA GLN A 11 9.55 -41.04 0.67
C GLN A 11 10.19 -39.65 0.58
N ASP A 12 9.53 -38.61 1.11
CA ASP A 12 10.06 -37.25 1.15
C ASP A 12 11.37 -37.18 1.94
N LYS A 13 11.46 -37.95 3.04
CA LYS A 13 12.67 -38.03 3.88
C LYS A 13 13.81 -38.71 3.13
N LEU A 14 13.54 -39.81 2.44
CA LEU A 14 14.54 -40.51 1.61
C LEU A 14 15.03 -39.64 0.46
N GLU A 15 14.12 -38.91 -0.20
CA GLU A 15 14.47 -37.96 -1.26
C GLU A 15 15.44 -36.90 -0.74
N LEU A 16 15.17 -36.34 0.45
CA LEU A 16 16.04 -35.34 1.07
C LEU A 16 17.44 -35.91 1.39
N GLN A 17 17.51 -37.13 1.94
CA GLN A 17 18.79 -37.80 2.20
C GLN A 17 19.58 -38.04 0.91
N HIS A 18 18.91 -38.47 -0.17
CA HIS A 18 19.56 -38.63 -1.48
C HIS A 18 20.06 -37.31 -2.05
N TYR A 19 19.28 -36.23 -1.89
CA TYR A 19 19.69 -34.90 -2.33
C TYR A 19 20.90 -34.36 -1.53
N GLU A 20 20.96 -34.63 -0.22
CA GLU A 20 22.11 -34.22 0.61
C GLU A 20 23.41 -34.87 0.15
N LEU A 21 23.36 -36.14 -0.24
CA LEU A 21 24.49 -36.92 -0.75
C LEU A 21 24.84 -36.63 -2.22
N ASP A 22 23.94 -35.98 -2.97
CA ASP A 22 24.19 -35.62 -4.37
C ASP A 22 25.24 -34.52 -4.46
N ASN A 23 26.35 -34.79 -5.13
CA ASN A 23 27.48 -33.86 -5.29
C ASN A 23 27.47 -33.13 -6.64
N ASP A 24 26.32 -33.06 -7.31
CA ASP A 24 26.20 -32.29 -8.55
C ASP A 24 26.63 -30.83 -8.35
N PRO A 25 27.67 -30.35 -9.05
CA PRO A 25 28.17 -29.01 -8.86
C PRO A 25 27.12 -27.95 -9.22
N LYS A 26 26.15 -28.24 -10.10
CA LYS A 26 25.08 -27.29 -10.43
C LYS A 26 24.08 -27.11 -9.30
N LEU A 27 23.86 -28.16 -8.49
CA LEU A 27 22.98 -28.11 -7.33
C LEU A 27 23.70 -27.51 -6.12
N LYS A 28 24.93 -27.96 -5.83
CA LYS A 28 25.71 -27.49 -4.67
C LYS A 28 26.17 -26.03 -4.78
N ASN A 29 26.45 -25.55 -5.99
CA ASN A 29 26.85 -24.15 -6.22
C ASN A 29 25.65 -23.19 -6.37
N ALA A 30 24.41 -23.67 -6.21
CA ALA A 30 23.22 -22.84 -6.34
C ALA A 30 23.06 -21.89 -5.15
N THR A 31 23.36 -20.60 -5.37
CA THR A 31 23.27 -19.56 -4.32
C THR A 31 21.87 -18.95 -4.16
N SER A 32 20.87 -19.41 -4.93
CA SER A 32 19.51 -18.85 -4.91
C SER A 32 18.50 -19.90 -5.36
N LEU A 33 17.25 -19.79 -4.91
CA LEU A 33 16.15 -20.69 -5.29
C LEU A 33 15.96 -20.78 -6.81
N SER A 34 16.09 -19.65 -7.52
CA SER A 34 15.99 -19.63 -8.98
C SER A 34 17.13 -20.41 -9.64
N LYS A 35 18.37 -20.22 -9.18
CA LYS A 35 19.52 -21.02 -9.66
C LYS A 35 19.36 -22.50 -9.32
N LEU A 36 18.81 -22.82 -8.16
CA LEU A 36 18.59 -24.19 -7.73
C LEU A 36 17.56 -24.87 -8.63
N HIS A 37 16.39 -24.26 -8.81
CA HIS A 37 15.36 -24.74 -9.72
C HIS A 37 15.90 -24.94 -11.15
N LYS A 38 16.67 -23.96 -11.67
CA LYS A 38 17.35 -24.10 -12.95
C LYS A 38 18.33 -25.28 -12.98
N GLY A 39 19.10 -25.48 -11.90
CA GLY A 39 20.02 -26.60 -11.74
C GLY A 39 19.30 -27.95 -11.77
N LEU A 40 18.13 -28.07 -11.13
CA LEU A 40 17.30 -29.28 -11.20
C LEU A 40 16.80 -29.55 -12.62
N LEU A 41 16.34 -28.53 -13.35
CA LEU A 41 15.91 -28.69 -14.75
C LEU A 41 17.08 -29.11 -15.66
N GLU A 42 18.22 -28.43 -15.56
CA GLU A 42 19.38 -28.70 -16.43
C GLU A 42 19.99 -30.08 -16.19
N THR A 43 19.93 -30.58 -14.95
CA THR A 43 20.40 -31.92 -14.60
C THR A 43 19.35 -33.00 -14.84
N LYS A 44 18.13 -32.62 -15.27
CA LYS A 44 16.95 -33.49 -15.39
C LYS A 44 16.57 -34.18 -14.08
N LYS A 45 16.99 -33.62 -12.94
CA LYS A 45 16.71 -34.13 -11.60
C LYS A 45 15.43 -33.55 -11.01
N SER A 46 14.72 -32.68 -11.73
CA SER A 46 13.39 -32.19 -11.34
C SER A 46 12.36 -33.32 -11.14
N GLU A 47 12.51 -34.44 -11.87
CA GLU A 47 11.65 -35.63 -11.72
C GLU A 47 12.11 -36.56 -10.58
N THR A 48 13.38 -36.45 -10.17
CA THR A 48 13.96 -37.25 -9.08
C THR A 48 13.77 -36.58 -7.72
N TYR A 49 13.89 -35.26 -7.69
CA TYR A 49 13.79 -34.45 -6.48
C TYR A 49 12.52 -33.57 -6.52
N LEU A 50 11.36 -34.22 -6.59
CA LEU A 50 10.05 -33.56 -6.71
C LEU A 50 9.72 -32.70 -5.50
N LEU A 51 10.08 -33.14 -4.29
CA LEU A 51 9.88 -32.36 -3.07
C LEU A 51 10.66 -31.05 -3.13
N ILE A 52 11.94 -31.13 -3.49
CA ILE A 52 12.83 -29.97 -3.59
C ILE A 52 12.32 -29.02 -4.68
N ASP A 53 11.98 -29.54 -5.85
CA ASP A 53 11.49 -28.72 -6.96
C ASP A 53 10.18 -27.99 -6.61
N ARG A 54 9.22 -28.73 -6.04
CA ARG A 54 7.91 -28.18 -5.63
C ARG A 54 8.07 -27.13 -4.54
N LEU A 55 8.93 -27.37 -3.55
CA LEU A 55 9.20 -26.42 -2.48
C LEU A 55 9.81 -25.12 -3.03
N ASN A 56 10.78 -25.22 -3.93
CA ASN A 56 11.37 -24.06 -4.60
C ASN A 56 10.30 -23.25 -5.35
N CYS A 57 9.45 -23.92 -6.14
CA CYS A 57 8.37 -23.27 -6.87
C CYS A 57 7.39 -22.54 -5.93
N LEU A 58 7.00 -23.18 -4.82
CA LEU A 58 6.09 -22.59 -3.83
C LEU A 58 6.70 -21.35 -3.18
N ILE A 59 7.96 -21.40 -2.75
CA ILE A 59 8.62 -20.27 -2.11
C ILE A 59 8.74 -19.10 -3.10
N VAL A 60 9.18 -19.36 -4.34
CA VAL A 60 9.30 -18.31 -5.36
C VAL A 60 7.93 -17.69 -5.66
N THR A 61 6.89 -18.50 -5.82
CA THR A 61 5.52 -18.04 -6.07
C THR A 61 5.00 -17.21 -4.90
N LEU A 62 5.28 -17.63 -3.67
CA LEU A 62 4.88 -16.92 -2.47
C LEU A 62 5.57 -15.55 -2.40
N LEU A 63 6.87 -15.48 -2.65
CA LEU A 63 7.62 -14.22 -2.67
C LEU A 63 7.07 -13.24 -3.72
N VAL A 64 6.80 -13.73 -4.94
CA VAL A 64 6.20 -12.93 -6.01
C VAL A 64 4.80 -12.44 -5.62
N SER A 65 4.01 -13.30 -5.00
CA SER A 65 2.67 -12.96 -4.52
C SER A 65 2.73 -11.90 -3.43
N THR A 66 3.59 -12.07 -2.42
CA THR A 66 3.80 -11.10 -1.35
C THR A 66 4.19 -9.73 -1.90
N ALA A 67 5.19 -9.66 -2.80
CA ALA A 67 5.58 -8.40 -3.43
C ALA A 67 4.43 -7.75 -4.23
N THR A 68 3.61 -8.57 -4.88
CA THR A 68 2.43 -8.09 -5.62
C THR A 68 1.37 -7.53 -4.67
N PHE A 69 1.08 -8.21 -3.57
CA PHE A 69 0.15 -7.73 -2.54
C PHE A 69 0.63 -6.44 -1.88
N GLU A 70 1.91 -6.35 -1.51
CA GLU A 70 2.50 -5.13 -0.96
C GLU A 70 2.37 -3.95 -1.92
N ARG A 71 2.67 -4.15 -3.21
CA ARG A 71 2.52 -3.13 -4.24
C ARG A 71 1.07 -2.72 -4.43
N ALA A 72 0.14 -3.68 -4.48
CA ALA A 72 -1.29 -3.41 -4.61
C ALA A 72 -1.82 -2.63 -3.39
N PHE A 73 -1.43 -3.04 -2.18
CA PHE A 73 -1.82 -2.37 -0.95
C PHE A 73 -1.24 -0.96 -0.86
N SER A 74 0.00 -0.74 -1.31
CA SER A 74 0.60 0.59 -1.39
C SER A 74 -0.17 1.51 -2.34
N LYS A 75 -0.54 1.03 -3.53
CA LYS A 75 -1.41 1.78 -4.46
C LYS A 75 -2.77 2.10 -3.84
N MET A 76 -3.39 1.13 -3.17
CA MET A 76 -4.68 1.33 -2.51
C MET A 76 -4.57 2.37 -1.40
N LYS A 77 -3.50 2.34 -0.60
CA LYS A 77 -3.20 3.34 0.42
C LYS A 77 -3.08 4.74 -0.20
N LEU A 78 -2.37 4.87 -1.32
CA LEU A 78 -2.25 6.15 -2.04
C LEU A 78 -3.61 6.67 -2.52
N VAL A 79 -4.43 5.81 -3.13
CA VAL A 79 -5.78 6.19 -3.60
C VAL A 79 -6.65 6.63 -2.42
N LYS A 80 -6.70 5.84 -1.34
CA LYS A 80 -7.44 6.18 -0.13
C LYS A 80 -7.01 7.53 0.45
N THR A 81 -5.70 7.77 0.57
CA THR A 81 -5.16 9.02 1.10
C THR A 81 -5.55 10.21 0.22
N ARG A 82 -5.43 10.10 -1.10
CA ARG A 82 -5.79 11.18 -2.03
C ARG A 82 -7.28 11.53 -1.98
N LEU A 83 -8.16 10.53 -1.92
CA LEU A 83 -9.60 10.76 -1.79
C LEU A 83 -9.94 11.47 -0.48
N CYS A 84 -9.39 10.97 0.63
CA CYS A 84 -9.65 11.55 1.95
C CYS A 84 -9.07 12.97 2.09
N SER A 85 -7.86 13.23 1.57
CA SER A 85 -7.27 14.57 1.59
C SER A 85 -8.08 15.54 0.76
N THR A 86 -8.54 15.14 -0.43
CA THR A 86 -9.35 16.00 -1.31
C THR A 86 -10.67 16.39 -0.64
N MET A 87 -11.35 15.44 0.02
CA MET A 87 -12.58 15.74 0.77
C MET A 87 -12.31 16.72 1.93
N SER A 88 -11.21 16.54 2.66
CA SER A 88 -10.79 17.45 3.72
C SER A 88 -10.47 18.84 3.16
N ASP A 89 -9.77 18.92 2.04
CA ASP A 89 -9.39 20.19 1.41
C ASP A 89 -10.61 20.96 0.90
N GLU A 90 -11.59 20.27 0.30
CA GLU A 90 -12.85 20.87 -0.14
C GLU A 90 -13.67 21.42 1.04
N PHE A 91 -13.72 20.67 2.14
CA PHE A 91 -14.34 21.11 3.38
C PHE A 91 -13.63 22.35 3.96
N LEU A 92 -12.30 22.36 4.03
CA LEU A 92 -11.54 23.51 4.52
C LEU A 92 -11.73 24.73 3.61
N LYS A 93 -11.76 24.54 2.29
CA LYS A 93 -12.00 25.61 1.31
C LYS A 93 -13.39 26.23 1.48
N SER A 94 -14.44 25.42 1.59
CA SER A 94 -15.81 25.94 1.80
C SER A 94 -15.95 26.66 3.14
N SER A 95 -15.39 26.11 4.22
CA SER A 95 -15.42 26.71 5.55
C SER A 95 -14.69 28.06 5.61
N THR A 96 -13.52 28.17 4.97
CA THR A 96 -12.76 29.43 4.91
C THR A 96 -13.49 30.50 4.10
N ILE A 97 -14.11 30.16 2.97
CA ILE A 97 -14.94 31.10 2.19
C ILE A 97 -16.11 31.61 3.03
N LEU A 98 -16.89 30.70 3.66
CA LEU A 98 -18.02 31.07 4.51
C LEU A 98 -17.61 31.95 5.69
N SER A 99 -16.42 31.74 6.25
CA SER A 99 -15.87 32.57 7.32
C SER A 99 -15.62 34.01 6.85
N VAL A 100 -15.06 34.17 5.64
CA VAL A 100 -14.80 35.49 5.04
C VAL A 100 -16.10 36.20 4.70
N GLU A 101 -17.04 35.51 4.06
CA GLU A 101 -18.36 36.06 3.72
C GLU A 101 -19.11 36.53 4.96
N ARG A 102 -19.07 35.73 6.04
CA ARG A 102 -19.68 36.09 7.34
C ARG A 102 -19.06 37.35 7.93
N GLU A 103 -17.75 37.51 7.85
CA GLU A 103 -17.06 38.69 8.39
C GLU A 103 -17.42 39.95 7.60
N ILE A 104 -17.46 39.86 6.27
CA ILE A 104 -17.91 40.97 5.41
C ILE A 104 -19.37 41.33 5.73
N ALA A 105 -20.27 40.35 5.81
CA ALA A 105 -21.67 40.58 6.15
C ALA A 105 -21.81 41.22 7.54
N ARG A 106 -20.99 40.82 8.52
CA ARG A 106 -20.96 41.43 9.86
C ARG A 106 -20.56 42.90 9.78
N ILE A 107 -19.50 43.24 9.04
CA ILE A 107 -19.04 44.63 8.86
C ILE A 107 -20.16 45.47 8.23
N LEU A 108 -20.77 45.00 7.14
CA LEU A 108 -21.86 45.70 6.45
C LEU A 108 -23.11 45.86 7.33
N CYS A 109 -23.49 44.84 8.09
CA CYS A 109 -24.58 44.94 9.05
C CYS A 109 -24.27 45.96 10.14
N THR A 110 -23.05 45.97 10.68
CA THR A 110 -22.65 46.94 11.71
C THR A 110 -22.61 48.37 11.16
N SER A 111 -22.14 48.59 9.93
CA SER A 111 -22.13 49.93 9.32
C SER A 111 -23.55 50.43 9.05
N ASN A 112 -24.44 49.57 8.56
CA ASN A 112 -25.84 49.93 8.34
C ASN A 112 -26.55 50.29 9.65
N ILE A 113 -26.28 49.56 10.73
CA ILE A 113 -26.78 49.89 12.07
C ILE A 113 -26.25 51.27 12.49
N ILE A 114 -24.95 51.54 12.33
CA ILE A 114 -24.36 52.84 12.70
C ILE A 114 -24.97 53.99 11.88
N ASP A 115 -25.20 53.81 10.58
CA ASP A 115 -25.83 54.82 9.71
C ASP A 115 -27.29 55.09 10.09
N ASP A 116 -28.03 54.08 10.55
CA ASP A 116 -29.43 54.25 10.99
C ASP A 116 -29.55 54.95 12.35
N PHE A 117 -28.50 54.85 13.19
CA PHE A 117 -28.43 55.51 14.50
C PHE A 117 -27.70 56.86 14.50
N THR A 118 -27.09 57.29 13.39
CA THR A 118 -26.53 58.65 13.28
C THR A 118 -27.59 59.63 12.77
N PRO A 119 -27.91 60.70 13.54
CA PRO A 119 -28.94 61.65 13.14
C PRO A 119 -28.47 62.40 11.88
N LYS A 120 -29.18 62.23 10.76
CA LYS A 120 -28.98 63.03 9.56
C LYS A 120 -29.21 64.51 9.89
N HIS A 121 -28.14 65.26 10.11
CA HIS A 121 -28.21 66.72 10.20
C HIS A 121 -28.57 67.24 8.80
N LYS A 122 -29.85 67.50 8.60
CA LYS A 122 -30.36 68.17 7.41
C LYS A 122 -29.99 69.64 7.57
N ASP A 123 -28.84 70.04 7.04
CA ASP A 123 -28.57 71.46 6.81
C ASP A 123 -29.57 71.97 5.78
N VAL A 124 -30.65 72.54 6.30
CA VAL A 124 -31.50 73.47 5.58
C VAL A 124 -30.68 74.74 5.42
N SER A 125 -30.13 74.98 4.23
CA SER A 125 -30.02 76.34 3.72
C SER A 125 -30.84 76.44 2.45
N LYS A 126 -32.00 77.09 2.57
CA LYS A 126 -32.73 77.70 1.47
C LYS A 126 -32.00 78.99 1.11
N CYS A 127 -31.87 79.24 -0.20
CA CYS A 127 -31.14 80.35 -0.84
C CYS A 127 -29.61 80.23 -0.80
#